data_AF-A0A7Y6B4N8-F1
#
_entry.id   AF-A0A7Y6B4N8-F1
#
_cell.length_a   1.000
_cell.length_b   1.000
_cell.length_c   1.000
_cell.angle_alpha   90.00
_cell.angle_beta   90.00
_cell.angle_gamma   90.00
#
_symmetry.space_group_name_H-M   'P 1'
#
loop_
_entity.id
_entity.type
_entity.pdbx_description
1 polymer ?
#
loop_
_entity_poly.entity_id
_entity_poly.type
_entity_poly.pdbx_seq_one_letter_code
_entity_poly.pdbx_strand_id
1 'polypeptide(L)' 'MSEQCVTFEQVIAFAQAAMDGADALDQPLAGNHIAAGLELLRVARENAERARSSASC' A
#
# COMPACT_ATOMS: atom_id res chain seq x y z
N MET A 1 19.27 15.35 3.58
CA MET A 1 18.68 14.04 3.94
C MET A 1 18.26 13.41 2.65
N SER A 2 18.88 12.29 2.24
CA SER A 2 18.55 11.61 0.99
C SER A 2 17.07 11.24 1.02
N GLU A 3 16.31 11.65 0.01
CA GLU A 3 14.95 11.18 -0.21
C GLU A 3 15.01 9.65 -0.31
N GLN A 4 14.67 8.97 0.78
CA GLN A 4 14.52 7.53 0.76
C GLN A 4 13.29 7.24 -0.08
N CYS A 5 13.50 6.93 -1.36
CA CYS A 5 12.42 6.45 -2.22
C CYS A 5 11.88 5.15 -1.64
N VAL A 6 10.74 5.24 -0.96
CA VAL A 6 10.00 4.07 -0.50
C VAL A 6 9.41 3.38 -1.72
N THR A 7 9.79 2.13 -1.92
CA THR A 7 9.23 1.29 -2.99
C THR A 7 7.83 0.82 -2.63
N PHE A 8 7.03 0.48 -3.64
CA PHE A 8 5.68 -0.04 -3.39
C PHE A 8 5.72 -1.38 -2.64
N GLU A 9 6.75 -2.19 -2.89
CA GLU A 9 7.03 -3.45 -2.20
C GLU A 9 7.29 -3.22 -0.70
N GLN A 10 8.03 -2.17 -0.34
CA GLN A 10 8.22 -1.78 1.06
C GLN A 10 6.91 -1.33 1.72
N VAL A 11 6.04 -0.62 1.00
CA VAL A 11 4.71 -0.25 1.51
C VAL A 11 3.87 -1.49 1.81
N ILE A 12 3.86 -2.48 0.90
CA ILE A 12 3.17 -3.76 1.13
C ILE A 12 3.73 -4.47 2.37
N ALA A 13 5.06 -4.54 2.50
CA ALA A 13 5.69 -5.20 3.63
C ALA A 13 5.34 -4.54 4.97
N PHE A 14 5.32 -3.20 5.03
CA PHE A 14 4.94 -2.48 6.24
C PHE A 14 3.45 -2.61 6.57
N ALA A 15 2.57 -2.59 5.55
CA ALA A 15 1.15 -2.82 5.75
C ALA A 15 0.89 -4.23 6.31
N GLN A 16 1.61 -5.25 5.82
CA GLN A 16 1.52 -6.62 6.34
C GLN A 16 1.92 -6.69 7.81
N ALA A 17 3.10 -6.15 8.15
CA ALA A 17 3.57 -6.13 9.54
C ALA A 17 2.62 -5.35 10.48
N ALA A 18 2.00 -4.28 9.98
CA ALA A 18 1.02 -3.51 10.76
C ALA A 18 -0.30 -4.28 10.96
N MET A 19 -0.75 -5.07 9.98
CA MET A 19 -1.90 -5.97 10.13
C MET A 19 -1.61 -7.09 11.14
N ASP A 20 -0.43 -7.70 11.08
CA ASP A 20 0.00 -8.71 12.06
C ASP A 20 0.06 -8.12 13.49
N GLY A 21 0.53 -6.88 13.62
CA GLY A 21 0.52 -6.15 14.89
C GLY A 21 -0.90 -5.83 15.39
N ALA A 22 -1.81 -5.47 14.48
CA ALA A 22 -3.21 -5.25 14.82
C ALA A 22 -3.89 -6.54 15.30
N ASP A 23 -3.60 -7.68 14.68
CA ASP A 23 -4.06 -9.00 15.12
C ASP A 23 -3.51 -9.35 16.52
N ALA A 24 -2.21 -9.18 16.72
CA ALA A 24 -1.55 -9.42 18.01
C ALA A 24 -2.09 -8.55 19.17
N LEU A 25 -2.67 -7.39 18.84
CA LEU A 25 -3.28 -6.46 19.80
C LEU A 25 -4.80 -6.63 19.94
N ASP A 26 -5.40 -7.63 19.29
CA ASP A 26 -6.85 -7.83 19.22
C ASP A 26 -7.60 -6.57 18.72
N GLN A 27 -7.03 -5.92 17.69
CA GLN A 27 -7.56 -4.72 17.04
C GLN A 27 -7.98 -5.01 15.58
N PRO A 28 -9.00 -5.85 15.34
CA PRO A 28 -9.37 -6.27 13.99
C PRO A 28 -9.82 -5.12 13.08
N LEU A 29 -10.45 -4.08 13.64
CA LEU A 29 -10.83 -2.88 12.89
C LEU A 29 -9.61 -2.15 12.31
N ALA A 30 -8.51 -2.06 13.06
CA ALA A 30 -7.29 -1.42 12.59
C ALA A 30 -6.68 -2.21 11.42
N GLY A 31 -6.61 -3.54 11.54
CA GLY A 31 -6.16 -4.42 10.46
C GLY A 31 -6.98 -4.26 9.18
N ASN A 32 -8.32 -4.22 9.32
CA ASN A 32 -9.23 -4.02 8.17
C ASN A 32 -9.02 -2.66 7.46
N HIS A 33 -8.79 -1.59 8.22
CA HIS A 33 -8.51 -0.27 7.64
C HIS A 33 -7.17 -0.23 6.90
N ILE A 34 -6.14 -0.90 7.43
CA ILE A 34 -4.84 -1.02 6.76
C ILE A 34 -4.99 -1.80 5.45
N ALA A 35 -5.71 -2.93 5.48
CA ALA A 35 -5.99 -3.72 4.28
C ALA A 35 -6.74 -2.91 3.20
N ALA A 36 -7.77 -2.16 3.60
CA ALA A 36 -8.51 -1.29 2.69
C ALA A 36 -7.63 -0.19 2.08
N GLY A 37 -6.78 0.45 2.89
CA GLY A 37 -5.82 1.45 2.42
C GLY A 37 -4.82 0.89 1.42
N LEU A 38 -4.30 -0.33 1.66
CA LEU A 38 -3.38 -1.00 0.75
C LEU A 38 -4.03 -1.30 -0.61
N GLU A 39 -5.31 -1.69 -0.60
CA GLU A 39 -6.04 -1.97 -1.84
C GLU A 39 -6.26 -0.70 -2.68
N LEU A 40 -6.62 0.42 -2.03
CA LEU A 40 -6.72 1.71 -2.72
C LEU A 40 -5.39 2.12 -3.37
N LEU A 41 -4.27 1.87 -2.70
CA LEU A 41 -2.94 2.16 -3.25
C LEU A 41 -2.60 1.27 -4.45
N ARG A 42 -2.99 -0.01 -4.45
CA ARG A 42 -2.83 -0.92 -5.60
C ARG A 42 -3.60 -0.42 -6.81
N VAL A 43 -4.87 -0.07 -6.62
CA VAL A 43 -5.72 0.49 -7.68
C VAL A 43 -5.14 1.80 -8.21
N ALA A 44 -4.66 2.69 -7.32
CA ALA A 44 -4.03 3.93 -7.72
C ALA A 44 -2.76 3.70 -8.57
N ARG A 45 -1.93 2.72 -8.20
CA ARG A 45 -0.73 2.34 -8.97
C ARG A 45 -1.10 1.83 -10.37
N GLU A 46 -2.06 0.92 -10.47
CA GLU A 46 -2.53 0.41 -11.76
C GLU A 46 -3.08 1.53 -12.65
N ASN A 47 -3.87 2.44 -12.08
CA ASN A 47 -4.40 3.58 -12.81
C ASN A 47 -3.28 4.51 -13.31
N ALA A 48 -2.25 4.74 -12.49
CA ALA A 48 -1.09 5.52 -12.90
C ALA A 48 -0.29 4.84 -14.02
N GLU A 49 -0.13 3.52 -13.97
CA GLU A 49 0.54 2.72 -15.01
C GLU A 49 -0.25 2.73 -16.33
N ARG A 50 -1.58 2.59 -16.26
CA ARG A 50 -2.48 2.70 -17.42
C ARG A 50 -2.39 4.08 -18.05
N ALA A 51 -2.48 5.14 -17.24
CA ALA A 51 -2.38 6.53 -17.71
C ALA A 51 -1.04 6.82 -18.38
N ARG A 52 0.07 6.30 -17.82
CA ARG A 52 1.41 6.42 -18.42
C ARG A 52 1.51 5.70 -19.76
N SER A 53 0.90 4.52 -19.86
CA SER A 53 0.87 3.72 -21.10
C SER A 53 0.02 4.38 -22.19
N SER A 54 -1.08 5.04 -21.83
CA SER A 54 -1.94 5.76 -22.78
C SER A 54 -1.37 7.09 -23.28
N ALA A 55 -0.45 7.70 -22.55
CA ALA A 55 0.18 8.98 -22.94
C ALA A 55 1.37 8.81 -23.89
N SER A 56 1.79 7.57 -24.18
CA SER A 56 2.93 7.25 -25.05
C SER A 56 2.53 6.92 -26.51
N CYS A 57 1.25 7.11 -26.87
CA CYS A 57 0.69 6.94 -28.22
C CYS A 57 0.41 8.30 -28.86
#